data_AF-A0A1M5I224-F1
#
_entry.id   AF-A0A1M5I224-F1
#
_cell.length_a   1.000
_cell.length_b   1.000
_cell.length_c   1.000
_cell.angle_alpha   90.00
_cell.angle_beta   90.00
_cell.angle_gamma   90.00
#
_symmetry.space_group_name_H-M   'P 1'
#
loop_
_entity.id
_entity.type
_entity.pdbx_description
1 polymer ?
#
loop_
_entity_poly.entity_id
_entity_poly.type
_entity_poly.pdbx_seq_one_letter_code
_entity_poly.pdbx_strand_id
1 'polypeptide(L)'
;MKKLILSAVACMLLFSCQNDPKETTDAQTNAIAHRGCASQEVLEAQLAADPTLAIRMNQIEAFTQKAILSGRLVNGKIEIPVVVNVLYKTAAENISDSQIQSQIDVLNQDFNATNSDFNDVPTLFSGVKANVGITFVLETINRKATTKTSWGTRDAMKKTKQGGLDPTSPTTKLNIWACTIGGGILGYAQFPGGSSATDGVVIDSKYFGLAGSGSYPYNLGRTATHEVGHWMNLRHIWGDATCGSDQVADTPTHNTANYGVPAYPHYSTCTGTPVEMTMNYMDYTDDRGMYMFSNGQKSRMEAIFVAGGARAAFGI
;
A
#
# COMPACT_ATOMS: atom_id res chain seq x y z
N MET A 1 -76.12 -51.84 15.64
CA MET A 1 -76.48 -51.86 17.06
C MET A 1 -75.40 -51.16 17.86
N LYS A 2 -75.83 -50.20 18.69
CA LYS A 2 -75.19 -49.61 19.88
C LYS A 2 -73.66 -49.41 19.94
N LYS A 3 -73.34 -48.11 20.09
CA LYS A 3 -72.08 -47.46 20.47
C LYS A 3 -71.47 -48.03 21.77
N LEU A 4 -70.15 -48.01 21.86
CA LEU A 4 -69.41 -47.77 23.10
C LEU A 4 -68.17 -46.95 22.76
N ILE A 5 -68.17 -45.70 23.23
CA ILE A 5 -67.10 -44.71 23.07
C ILE A 5 -66.29 -44.78 24.37
N LEU A 6 -64.98 -45.00 24.27
CA LEU A 6 -64.04 -44.89 25.40
C LEU A 6 -63.23 -43.60 25.21
N SER A 7 -63.42 -42.66 26.14
CA SER A 7 -62.70 -41.40 26.21
C SER A 7 -61.30 -41.62 26.80
N ALA A 8 -60.26 -41.16 26.10
CA ALA A 8 -58.94 -40.94 26.67
C ALA A 8 -58.54 -39.48 26.40
N VAL A 9 -58.53 -38.67 27.45
CA VAL A 9 -58.07 -37.28 27.43
C VAL A 9 -56.54 -37.31 27.53
N ALA A 10 -55.84 -37.00 26.44
CA ALA A 10 -54.42 -36.73 26.45
C ALA A 10 -54.20 -35.21 26.40
N CYS A 11 -53.68 -34.63 27.48
CA CYS A 11 -53.20 -33.25 27.51
C CYS A 11 -51.94 -33.14 26.62
N MET A 12 -52.08 -32.50 25.45
CA MET A 12 -50.93 -32.04 24.65
C MET A 12 -50.59 -30.61 25.06
N LEU A 13 -49.39 -30.44 25.64
CA LEU A 13 -48.76 -29.14 25.84
C LEU A 13 -48.23 -28.64 24.49
N LEU A 14 -48.86 -27.60 23.96
CA LEU A 14 -48.39 -26.88 22.77
C LEU A 14 -47.28 -25.90 23.18
N PHE A 15 -46.02 -26.22 22.85
CA PHE A 15 -44.95 -25.24 22.82
C PHE A 15 -45.07 -24.41 21.54
N SER A 16 -45.46 -23.15 21.71
CA SER A 16 -45.47 -22.12 20.67
C SER A 16 -44.04 -21.57 20.49
N CYS A 17 -43.38 -21.93 19.39
CA CYS A 17 -42.19 -21.21 18.93
C CYS A 17 -42.64 -20.08 18.01
N GLN A 18 -42.76 -18.86 18.54
CA GLN A 18 -42.77 -17.64 17.74
C GLN A 18 -41.34 -17.39 17.25
N ASN A 19 -41.09 -17.65 15.96
CA ASN A 19 -39.90 -17.15 15.27
C ASN A 19 -40.22 -15.74 14.76
N ASP A 20 -39.90 -14.72 15.56
CA ASP A 20 -39.76 -13.37 15.04
C ASP A 20 -38.48 -13.30 14.19
N PRO A 21 -38.54 -12.88 12.92
CA PRO A 21 -37.33 -12.63 12.16
C PRO A 21 -36.65 -11.38 12.76
N LYS A 22 -35.55 -11.61 13.49
CA LYS A 22 -34.58 -10.56 13.77
C LYS A 22 -34.02 -10.08 12.43
N GLU A 23 -34.36 -8.85 12.04
CA GLU A 23 -33.61 -8.11 11.05
C GLU A 23 -32.15 -8.03 11.52
N THR A 24 -31.31 -8.86 10.91
CA THR A 24 -29.86 -8.73 11.00
C THR A 24 -29.45 -7.55 10.13
N THR A 25 -29.33 -6.38 10.74
CA THR A 25 -28.47 -5.31 10.23
C THR A 25 -27.01 -5.78 10.35
N ASP A 26 -26.59 -6.67 9.46
CA ASP A 26 -25.18 -6.99 9.25
C ASP A 26 -24.56 -5.91 8.37
N ALA A 27 -24.30 -4.77 9.00
CA ALA A 27 -23.29 -3.83 8.54
C ALA A 27 -22.13 -3.88 9.56
N GLN A 28 -21.48 -5.04 9.67
CA GLN A 28 -20.15 -5.09 10.27
C GLN A 28 -19.16 -4.46 9.28
N THR A 29 -19.05 -3.14 9.33
CA THR A 29 -17.84 -2.44 8.91
C THR A 29 -16.73 -2.86 9.87
N ASN A 30 -16.05 -3.98 9.60
CA ASN A 30 -14.79 -4.28 10.26
C ASN A 30 -13.79 -3.22 9.80
N ALA A 31 -13.68 -2.14 10.58
CA ALA A 31 -12.61 -1.17 10.44
C ALA A 31 -11.30 -1.93 10.60
N ILE A 32 -10.39 -1.77 9.64
CA ILE A 32 -9.06 -2.38 9.72
C ILE A 32 -8.35 -1.69 10.88
N ALA A 33 -7.94 -2.47 11.90
CA ALA A 33 -7.38 -1.95 13.14
C ALA A 33 -5.98 -1.35 12.96
N HIS A 34 -5.22 -1.79 11.96
CA HIS A 34 -3.83 -1.38 11.73
C HIS A 34 -3.47 -1.44 10.24
N ARG A 35 -2.50 -0.64 9.77
CA ARG A 35 -2.04 -0.71 8.38
C ARG A 35 -1.55 -2.13 8.08
N GLY A 36 -1.96 -2.64 6.92
CA GLY A 36 -1.43 -3.88 6.36
C GLY A 36 -0.90 -3.61 4.96
N CYS A 37 0.41 -3.74 4.78
CA CYS A 37 1.05 -3.82 3.47
C CYS A 37 1.57 -5.25 3.28
N ALA A 38 1.43 -5.78 2.07
CA ALA A 38 1.85 -7.16 1.75
C ALA A 38 3.12 -7.21 0.89
N SER A 39 3.87 -6.10 0.77
CA SER A 39 5.03 -6.00 -0.12
C SER A 39 6.15 -6.97 0.24
N GLN A 40 6.37 -7.22 1.54
CA GLN A 40 7.38 -8.17 2.01
C GLN A 40 6.96 -9.62 1.73
N GLU A 41 5.71 -9.98 2.00
CA GLU A 41 5.16 -11.32 1.73
C GLU A 41 5.13 -11.62 0.23
N VAL A 42 4.79 -10.62 -0.60
CA VAL A 42 4.84 -10.73 -2.06
C VAL A 42 6.27 -10.90 -2.53
N LEU A 43 7.23 -10.14 -1.99
CA LEU A 43 8.65 -10.29 -2.29
C LEU A 43 9.15 -11.70 -1.94
N GLU A 44 8.82 -12.22 -0.77
CA GLU A 44 9.18 -13.58 -0.34
C GLU A 44 8.60 -14.65 -1.27
N ALA A 45 7.33 -14.51 -1.66
CA ALA A 45 6.71 -15.41 -2.63
C ALA A 45 7.39 -15.35 -4.01
N GLN A 46 7.81 -14.15 -4.44
CA GLN A 46 8.53 -13.96 -5.70
C GLN A 46 9.94 -14.55 -5.65
N LEU A 47 10.67 -14.40 -4.53
CA LEU A 47 11.97 -15.02 -4.31
C LEU A 47 11.89 -16.55 -4.30
N ALA A 48 10.84 -17.11 -3.70
CA ALA A 48 10.59 -18.53 -3.71
C ALA A 48 10.27 -19.07 -5.12
N ALA A 49 9.51 -18.30 -5.91
CA ALA A 49 9.13 -18.67 -7.27
C ALA A 49 10.27 -18.48 -8.29
N ASP A 50 11.13 -17.48 -8.10
CA ASP A 50 12.30 -17.21 -8.92
C ASP A 50 13.52 -16.89 -8.06
N PRO A 51 14.35 -17.90 -7.73
CA PRO A 51 15.57 -17.70 -6.94
C PRO A 51 16.58 -16.73 -7.56
N THR A 52 16.51 -16.47 -8.88
CA THR A 52 17.40 -15.51 -9.54
C THR A 52 17.04 -14.05 -9.24
N LEU A 53 15.86 -13.80 -8.67
CA LEU A 53 15.45 -12.48 -8.17
C LEU A 53 16.41 -11.96 -7.11
N ALA A 54 16.88 -12.81 -6.20
CA ALA A 54 17.86 -12.41 -5.18
C ALA A 54 19.15 -11.85 -5.80
N ILE A 55 19.61 -12.45 -6.90
CA ILE A 55 20.81 -11.98 -7.63
C ILE A 55 20.54 -10.61 -8.24
N ARG A 56 19.39 -10.41 -8.90
CA ARG A 56 19.01 -9.13 -9.50
C ARG A 56 18.88 -8.03 -8.44
N MET A 57 18.25 -8.32 -7.30
CA MET A 57 18.12 -7.36 -6.21
C MET A 57 19.48 -6.98 -5.61
N ASN A 58 20.40 -7.94 -5.42
CA ASN A 58 21.76 -7.63 -4.97
C ASN A 58 22.52 -6.75 -5.96
N GLN A 59 22.34 -6.96 -7.26
CA GLN A 59 22.90 -6.09 -8.31
C GLN A 59 22.29 -4.68 -8.24
N ILE A 60 20.99 -4.56 -7.99
CA ILE A 60 20.30 -3.28 -7.82
C ILE A 60 20.81 -2.55 -6.56
N GLU A 61 21.01 -3.24 -5.45
CA GLU A 61 21.60 -2.64 -4.24
C GLU A 61 23.03 -2.16 -4.49
N ALA A 62 23.89 -2.99 -5.11
CA ALA A 62 25.25 -2.59 -5.45
C ALA A 62 25.29 -1.38 -6.39
N PHE A 63 24.39 -1.35 -7.38
CA PHE A 63 24.23 -0.20 -8.27
C PHE A 63 23.75 1.04 -7.50
N THR A 64 22.75 0.89 -6.63
CA THR A 64 22.16 1.97 -5.83
C THR A 64 23.23 2.64 -4.97
N GLN A 65 24.05 1.85 -4.26
CA GLN A 65 25.14 2.39 -3.44
C GLN A 65 26.16 3.19 -4.27
N LYS A 66 26.52 2.71 -5.47
CA LYS A 66 27.40 3.44 -6.38
C LYS A 66 26.76 4.72 -6.93
N ALA A 67 25.47 4.65 -7.28
CA ALA A 67 24.71 5.75 -7.86
C ALA A 67 24.46 6.88 -6.85
N ILE A 68 24.23 6.57 -5.56
CA ILE A 68 24.12 7.61 -4.51
C ILE A 68 25.39 8.46 -4.44
N LEU A 69 26.58 7.86 -4.63
CA LEU A 69 27.85 8.57 -4.57
C LEU A 69 28.16 9.38 -5.84
N SER A 70 27.80 8.86 -7.01
CA SER A 70 28.32 9.36 -8.30
C SER A 70 27.31 9.48 -9.43
N GLY A 71 26.13 8.89 -9.29
CA GLY A 71 25.05 8.90 -10.27
C GLY A 71 24.46 10.29 -10.41
N ARG A 72 24.06 10.63 -11.64
CA ARG A 72 23.38 11.89 -11.96
C ARG A 72 22.19 11.59 -12.85
N LEU A 73 21.05 12.21 -12.54
CA LEU A 73 19.90 12.20 -13.43
C LEU A 73 20.24 12.97 -14.70
N VAL A 74 19.90 12.41 -15.87
CA VAL A 74 20.24 13.01 -17.17
C VAL A 74 19.49 14.33 -17.37
N ASN A 75 18.21 14.38 -16.99
CA ASN A 75 17.34 15.55 -17.17
C ASN A 75 17.08 16.34 -15.88
N GLY A 76 17.70 15.94 -14.75
CA GLY A 76 17.51 16.59 -13.45
C GLY A 76 16.08 16.55 -12.87
N LYS A 77 15.12 15.95 -13.59
CA LYS A 77 13.71 15.79 -13.20
C LYS A 77 13.29 14.36 -13.46
N ILE A 78 12.47 13.81 -12.57
CA ILE A 78 11.79 12.52 -12.75
C ILE A 78 10.30 12.83 -12.87
N GLU A 79 9.73 12.50 -14.03
CA GLU A 79 8.30 12.56 -14.28
C GLU A 79 7.81 11.14 -14.58
N ILE A 80 6.78 10.70 -13.88
CA ILE A 80 6.31 9.32 -13.90
C ILE A 80 4.90 9.29 -14.51
N PRO A 81 4.78 8.80 -15.74
CA PRO A 81 3.50 8.40 -16.31
C PRO A 81 2.79 7.36 -15.43
N VAL A 82 1.53 7.60 -15.09
CA VAL A 82 0.71 6.70 -14.27
C VAL A 82 -0.47 6.16 -15.08
N VAL A 83 -0.64 4.84 -15.01
CA VAL A 83 -1.83 4.14 -15.49
C VAL A 83 -2.58 3.56 -14.29
N VAL A 84 -3.84 3.94 -14.12
CA VAL A 84 -4.70 3.42 -13.04
C VAL A 84 -5.65 2.38 -13.59
N ASN A 85 -5.59 1.16 -13.05
CA ASN A 85 -6.36 0.00 -13.46
C ASN A 85 -7.42 -0.33 -12.39
N VAL A 86 -8.66 0.10 -12.59
CA VAL A 86 -9.78 -0.11 -11.65
C VAL A 86 -10.49 -1.43 -11.97
N LEU A 87 -10.52 -2.34 -11.01
CA LEU A 87 -11.29 -3.58 -11.07
C LEU A 87 -12.38 -3.55 -10.01
N TYR A 88 -13.64 -3.60 -10.44
CA TYR A 88 -14.78 -3.36 -9.57
C TYR A 88 -15.90 -4.38 -9.77
N LYS A 89 -16.50 -4.84 -8.68
CA LYS A 89 -17.74 -5.62 -8.64
C LYS A 89 -18.93 -4.74 -8.27
N THR A 90 -18.74 -3.81 -7.33
CA THR A 90 -19.79 -2.91 -6.84
C THR A 90 -19.60 -1.48 -7.34
N ALA A 91 -20.63 -0.64 -7.22
CA ALA A 91 -20.53 0.78 -7.56
C ALA A 91 -19.52 1.53 -6.68
N ALA A 92 -19.37 1.13 -5.42
CA ALA A 92 -18.41 1.73 -4.49
C ALA A 92 -16.96 1.40 -4.86
N GLU A 93 -16.70 0.21 -5.39
CA GLU A 93 -15.36 -0.20 -5.87
C GLU A 93 -15.00 0.49 -7.21
N ASN A 94 -15.98 0.98 -7.96
CA ASN A 94 -15.77 1.74 -9.19
C ASN A 94 -15.46 3.22 -8.87
N ILE A 95 -14.35 3.45 -8.16
CA ILE A 95 -13.92 4.77 -7.67
C ILE A 95 -13.93 5.84 -8.77
N SER A 96 -14.35 7.07 -8.45
CA SER A 96 -14.51 8.12 -9.47
C SER A 96 -13.17 8.60 -10.04
N ASP A 97 -13.20 9.23 -11.22
CA ASP A 97 -12.00 9.87 -11.79
C ASP A 97 -11.45 10.96 -10.85
N SER A 98 -12.31 11.67 -10.13
CA SER A 98 -11.89 12.67 -9.13
C SER A 98 -11.16 12.06 -7.93
N GLN A 99 -11.61 10.89 -7.46
CA GLN A 99 -10.91 10.17 -6.39
C GLN A 99 -9.55 9.67 -6.88
N ILE A 100 -9.48 9.19 -8.13
CA ILE A 100 -8.20 8.82 -8.76
C ILE A 100 -7.27 10.03 -8.87
N GLN A 101 -7.76 11.16 -9.40
CA GLN A 101 -6.96 12.38 -9.52
C GLN A 101 -6.46 12.86 -8.16
N SER A 102 -7.28 12.79 -7.11
CA SER A 102 -6.86 13.16 -5.76
C SER A 102 -5.68 12.32 -5.24
N GLN A 103 -5.57 11.05 -5.66
CA GLN A 103 -4.40 10.23 -5.32
C GLN A 103 -3.13 10.72 -6.01
N ILE A 104 -3.25 11.14 -7.27
CA ILE A 104 -2.12 11.68 -8.04
C ILE A 104 -1.68 13.01 -7.44
N ASP A 105 -2.62 13.85 -7.01
CA ASP A 105 -2.34 15.10 -6.32
C ASP A 105 -1.64 14.86 -4.98
N VAL A 106 -2.08 13.85 -4.21
CA VAL A 106 -1.43 13.41 -2.98
C VAL A 106 0.01 12.94 -3.22
N LEU A 107 0.24 12.07 -4.22
CA LEU A 107 1.59 11.62 -4.57
C LEU A 107 2.48 12.80 -4.94
N ASN A 108 1.97 13.75 -5.73
CA ASN A 108 2.71 14.95 -6.07
C ASN A 108 3.02 15.82 -4.83
N GLN A 109 2.10 15.92 -3.86
CA GLN A 109 2.36 16.67 -2.64
C GLN A 109 3.44 16.01 -1.77
N ASP A 110 3.33 14.71 -1.55
CA ASP A 110 4.20 13.96 -0.63
C ASP A 110 5.62 13.84 -1.16
N PHE A 111 5.77 13.61 -2.47
CA PHE A 111 7.08 13.50 -3.12
C PHE A 111 7.71 14.86 -3.43
N ASN A 112 6.98 15.97 -3.30
CA ASN A 112 7.54 17.32 -3.49
C ASN A 112 7.56 18.17 -2.22
N ALA A 113 7.26 17.58 -1.06
CA ALA A 113 7.20 18.27 0.23
C ALA A 113 6.25 19.48 0.24
N THR A 114 5.14 19.38 -0.48
CA THR A 114 4.08 20.40 -0.51
C THR A 114 2.80 19.94 0.21
N ASN A 115 2.85 18.79 0.88
CA ASN A 115 1.81 18.35 1.80
C ASN A 115 1.73 19.30 3.01
N SER A 116 0.52 19.62 3.46
CA SER A 116 0.29 20.66 4.48
C SER A 116 0.89 20.33 5.85
N ASP A 117 1.02 19.04 6.15
CA ASP A 117 1.60 18.46 7.38
C ASP A 117 3.13 18.34 7.33
N PHE A 118 3.79 18.69 6.22
CA PHE A 118 5.26 18.61 6.09
C PHE A 118 6.02 19.48 7.10
N ASN A 119 5.39 20.53 7.61
CA ASN A 119 5.97 21.42 8.62
C ASN A 119 5.72 20.97 10.06
N ASP A 120 4.93 19.91 10.26
CA ASP A 120 4.71 19.29 11.57
C ASP A 120 5.83 18.31 11.96
N VAL A 121 6.79 18.07 11.04
CA VAL A 121 8.02 17.29 11.29
C VAL A 121 8.76 17.81 12.53
N PRO A 122 8.99 16.96 13.55
CA PRO A 122 9.73 17.36 14.74
C PRO A 122 11.12 17.92 14.40
N THR A 123 11.56 18.92 15.17
CA THR A 123 12.85 19.61 14.97
C THR A 123 14.03 18.63 14.91
N LEU A 124 13.97 17.49 15.60
CA LEU A 124 15.00 16.46 15.53
C LEU A 124 15.24 15.94 14.10
N PHE A 125 14.19 15.86 13.28
CA PHE A 125 14.24 15.33 11.91
C PHE A 125 14.18 16.41 10.83
N SER A 126 14.11 17.69 11.18
CA SER A 126 14.00 18.78 10.20
C SER A 126 15.22 18.91 9.28
N GLY A 127 16.39 18.45 9.73
CA GLY A 127 17.61 18.43 8.92
C GLY A 127 17.68 17.31 7.89
N VAL A 128 16.81 16.29 8.01
CA VAL A 128 16.81 15.11 7.11
C VAL A 128 15.54 14.99 6.27
N LYS A 129 14.50 15.79 6.51
CA LYS A 129 13.28 15.77 5.69
C LYS A 129 13.55 16.20 4.25
N ALA A 130 12.97 15.49 3.29
CA ALA A 130 13.27 15.67 1.87
C ALA A 130 12.09 16.19 1.07
N ASN A 131 12.38 17.11 0.15
CA ASN A 131 11.66 17.21 -1.12
C ASN A 131 12.29 16.21 -2.09
N VAL A 132 11.59 15.13 -2.44
CA VAL A 132 12.11 14.07 -3.33
C VAL A 132 12.26 14.60 -4.76
N GLY A 133 11.33 15.44 -5.23
CA GLY A 133 11.40 16.07 -6.56
C GLY A 133 10.90 15.19 -7.70
N ILE A 134 9.94 14.30 -7.41
CA ILE A 134 9.32 13.39 -8.40
C ILE A 134 7.90 13.87 -8.70
N THR A 135 7.56 14.00 -9.98
CA THR A 135 6.22 14.35 -10.45
C THR A 135 5.51 13.13 -11.01
N PHE A 136 4.23 12.95 -10.70
CA PHE A 136 3.36 11.91 -11.25
C PHE A 136 2.32 12.53 -12.18
N VAL A 137 2.15 11.93 -13.36
CA VAL A 137 1.21 12.41 -14.38
C VAL A 137 0.25 11.29 -14.73
N LEU A 138 -1.04 11.49 -14.48
CA LEU A 138 -2.07 10.54 -14.87
C LEU A 138 -2.22 10.52 -16.39
N GLU A 139 -1.93 9.38 -17.01
CA GLU A 139 -2.08 9.22 -18.46
C GLU A 139 -3.36 8.48 -18.85
N THR A 140 -3.71 7.44 -18.10
CA THR A 140 -4.80 6.55 -18.50
C THR A 140 -5.49 5.95 -17.29
N ILE A 141 -6.82 5.87 -17.35
CA ILE A 141 -7.64 5.11 -16.42
C ILE A 141 -8.28 3.97 -17.22
N ASN A 142 -7.93 2.73 -16.86
CA ASN A 142 -8.58 1.52 -17.36
C ASN A 142 -9.59 1.05 -16.32
N ARG A 143 -10.78 0.64 -16.75
CA ARG A 143 -11.84 0.14 -15.86
C ARG A 143 -12.37 -1.20 -16.35
N LYS A 144 -12.56 -2.14 -15.45
CA LYS A 144 -13.16 -3.45 -15.77
C LYS A 144 -14.05 -3.97 -14.65
N ALA A 145 -15.30 -4.23 -15.00
CA ALA A 145 -16.24 -4.91 -14.12
C ALA A 145 -15.81 -6.38 -13.91
N THR A 146 -15.97 -6.90 -12.69
CA THR A 146 -15.62 -8.26 -12.30
C THR A 146 -16.68 -8.89 -11.40
N THR A 147 -16.69 -10.22 -11.29
CA THR A 147 -17.53 -10.96 -10.34
C THR A 147 -16.78 -11.34 -9.06
N LYS A 148 -15.45 -11.15 -9.03
CA LYS A 148 -14.60 -11.45 -7.86
C LYS A 148 -14.91 -10.48 -6.72
N THR A 149 -15.00 -11.02 -5.52
CA THR A 149 -15.18 -10.25 -4.26
C THR A 149 -13.87 -9.85 -3.62
N SER A 150 -12.76 -10.49 -3.98
CA SER A 150 -11.42 -10.20 -3.50
C SER A 150 -10.39 -10.73 -4.49
N TRP A 151 -9.27 -10.02 -4.61
CA TRP A 151 -8.16 -10.39 -5.49
C TRP A 151 -6.97 -11.02 -4.76
N GLY A 152 -6.85 -10.80 -3.44
CA GLY A 152 -5.70 -11.21 -2.65
C GLY A 152 -4.39 -10.59 -3.15
N THR A 153 -3.25 -11.20 -2.80
CA THR A 153 -1.90 -10.67 -3.07
C THR A 153 -1.11 -11.51 -4.08
N ARG A 154 -1.77 -12.42 -4.81
CA ARG A 154 -1.12 -13.35 -5.78
C ARG A 154 -1.12 -12.83 -7.23
N ASP A 155 -1.20 -11.52 -7.40
CA ASP A 155 -1.17 -10.81 -8.70
C ASP A 155 -2.24 -11.23 -9.72
N ALA A 156 -3.37 -11.80 -9.29
CA ALA A 156 -4.45 -12.18 -10.21
C ALA A 156 -5.11 -10.96 -10.88
N MET A 157 -5.14 -9.81 -10.19
CA MET A 157 -5.64 -8.53 -10.71
C MET A 157 -4.77 -7.97 -11.84
N LYS A 158 -3.50 -8.37 -11.90
CA LYS A 158 -2.53 -7.92 -12.90
C LYS A 158 -2.55 -8.78 -14.17
N LYS A 159 -3.52 -9.71 -14.31
CA LYS A 159 -3.56 -10.72 -15.37
C LYS A 159 -4.93 -10.80 -16.03
N THR A 160 -5.04 -10.40 -17.30
CA THR A 160 -6.31 -10.48 -18.07
C THR A 160 -6.88 -11.89 -18.10
N LYS A 161 -6.02 -12.91 -18.25
CA LYS A 161 -6.39 -14.34 -18.22
C LYS A 161 -7.00 -14.80 -16.89
N GLN A 162 -6.79 -14.06 -15.80
CA GLN A 162 -7.37 -14.35 -14.48
C GLN A 162 -8.49 -13.36 -14.10
N GLY A 163 -9.01 -12.64 -15.10
CA GLY A 163 -10.07 -11.66 -14.96
C GLY A 163 -9.58 -10.23 -14.72
N GLY A 164 -8.28 -10.02 -14.47
CA GLY A 164 -7.69 -8.72 -14.18
C GLY A 164 -7.43 -7.85 -15.41
N LEU A 165 -6.45 -6.96 -15.29
CA LEU A 165 -5.90 -6.08 -16.33
C LEU A 165 -4.38 -6.24 -16.34
N ASP A 166 -3.80 -6.54 -17.51
CA ASP A 166 -2.35 -6.64 -17.69
C ASP A 166 -1.70 -5.25 -17.55
N PRO A 167 -0.45 -5.14 -17.07
CA PRO A 167 0.24 -3.86 -17.02
C PRO A 167 0.35 -3.21 -18.40
N THR A 168 0.15 -1.90 -18.45
CA THR A 168 0.36 -1.06 -19.63
C THR A 168 1.76 -0.47 -19.59
N SER A 169 2.62 -0.85 -20.54
CA SER A 169 4.01 -0.35 -20.69
C SER A 169 4.79 -0.25 -19.35
N PRO A 170 4.91 -1.33 -18.57
CA PRO A 170 5.48 -1.31 -17.22
C PRO A 170 6.96 -0.87 -17.15
N THR A 171 7.65 -0.81 -18.28
CA THR A 171 9.03 -0.30 -18.37
C THR A 171 9.12 1.22 -18.42
N THR A 172 8.01 1.92 -18.68
CA THR A 172 7.96 3.39 -18.80
C THR A 172 6.76 4.03 -18.08
N LYS A 173 5.87 3.23 -17.48
CA LYS A 173 4.67 3.70 -16.77
C LYS A 173 4.47 2.96 -15.47
N LEU A 174 4.12 3.71 -14.42
CA LEU A 174 3.73 3.16 -13.13
C LEU A 174 2.30 2.66 -13.27
N ASN A 175 2.12 1.36 -13.11
CA ASN A 175 0.80 0.75 -13.11
C ASN A 175 0.30 0.65 -11.67
N ILE A 176 -0.86 1.26 -11.39
CA ILE A 176 -1.52 1.20 -10.09
C ILE A 176 -2.86 0.49 -10.28
N TRP A 177 -3.06 -0.65 -9.62
CA TRP A 177 -4.36 -1.33 -9.59
C TRP A 177 -5.16 -0.88 -8.38
N ALA A 178 -6.42 -0.49 -8.61
CA ALA A 178 -7.39 -0.20 -7.56
C ALA A 178 -8.45 -1.31 -7.55
N CYS A 179 -8.47 -2.15 -6.51
CA CYS A 179 -9.39 -3.28 -6.43
C CYS A 179 -9.51 -3.81 -5.00
N THR A 180 -10.60 -4.49 -4.63
CA THR A 180 -10.71 -5.12 -3.30
C THR A 180 -9.66 -6.21 -3.11
N ILE A 181 -8.68 -5.98 -2.25
CA ILE A 181 -7.61 -6.95 -1.96
C ILE A 181 -8.14 -7.99 -0.98
N GLY A 182 -8.75 -7.54 0.12
CA GLY A 182 -9.23 -8.38 1.21
C GLY A 182 -8.13 -8.74 2.23
N GLY A 183 -8.53 -9.43 3.31
CA GLY A 183 -7.58 -9.92 4.32
C GLY A 183 -6.97 -8.85 5.22
N GLY A 184 -7.52 -7.63 5.26
CA GLY A 184 -6.97 -6.52 6.05
C GLY A 184 -5.78 -5.80 5.39
N ILE A 185 -5.46 -6.16 4.14
CA ILE A 185 -4.37 -5.52 3.38
C ILE A 185 -4.88 -4.26 2.69
N LEU A 186 -4.20 -3.14 2.90
CA LEU A 186 -4.48 -1.85 2.28
C LEU A 186 -3.81 -1.73 0.91
N GLY A 187 -2.62 -2.30 0.75
CA GLY A 187 -1.85 -2.22 -0.47
C GLY A 187 -0.67 -3.18 -0.50
N TYR A 188 -0.05 -3.29 -1.67
CA TYR A 188 1.28 -3.88 -1.82
C TYR A 188 1.93 -3.39 -3.12
N ALA A 189 3.24 -3.47 -3.17
CA ALA A 189 4.05 -3.16 -4.33
C ALA A 189 4.88 -4.35 -4.77
N GLN A 190 5.38 -4.27 -6.00
CA GLN A 190 6.51 -5.08 -6.43
C GLN A 190 7.79 -4.26 -6.34
N PHE A 191 8.80 -4.77 -5.62
CA PHE A 191 10.14 -4.19 -5.59
C PHE A 191 10.84 -4.28 -6.95
N PRO A 192 11.81 -3.39 -7.24
CA PRO A 192 12.65 -3.51 -8.44
C PRO A 192 13.33 -4.88 -8.57
N GLY A 193 13.47 -5.36 -9.81
CA GLY A 193 14.06 -6.66 -10.13
C GLY A 193 13.04 -7.79 -10.34
N GLY A 194 11.78 -7.57 -9.96
CA GLY A 194 10.66 -8.47 -10.26
C GLY A 194 10.27 -8.49 -11.75
N SER A 195 9.27 -9.31 -12.09
CA SER A 195 8.80 -9.46 -13.47
C SER A 195 8.04 -8.22 -13.95
N SER A 196 8.31 -7.78 -15.18
CA SER A 196 7.55 -6.68 -15.80
C SER A 196 6.06 -7.01 -15.98
N ALA A 197 5.69 -8.30 -16.04
CA ALA A 197 4.30 -8.75 -16.15
C ALA A 197 3.46 -8.44 -14.90
N THR A 198 4.09 -8.07 -13.79
CA THR A 198 3.44 -7.78 -12.51
C THR A 198 3.98 -6.52 -11.83
N ASP A 199 4.84 -5.74 -12.50
CA ASP A 199 5.43 -4.52 -11.94
C ASP A 199 4.38 -3.43 -11.70
N GLY A 200 4.52 -2.76 -10.55
CA GLY A 200 3.62 -1.70 -10.11
C GLY A 200 3.08 -1.94 -8.70
N VAL A 201 1.99 -1.22 -8.41
CA VAL A 201 1.41 -1.10 -7.07
C VAL A 201 -0.06 -1.51 -7.10
N VAL A 202 -0.54 -2.18 -6.05
CA VAL A 202 -1.96 -2.47 -5.85
C VAL A 202 -2.42 -1.81 -4.58
N ILE A 203 -3.55 -1.11 -4.64
CA ILE A 203 -4.19 -0.44 -3.51
C ILE A 203 -5.62 -0.95 -3.42
N ASP A 204 -6.09 -1.23 -2.21
CA ASP A 204 -7.49 -1.54 -2.02
C ASP A 204 -8.32 -0.31 -2.38
N SER A 205 -9.31 -0.49 -3.27
CA SER A 205 -10.15 0.62 -3.76
C SER A 205 -10.79 1.43 -2.64
N LYS A 206 -11.01 0.83 -1.46
CA LYS A 206 -11.56 1.53 -0.29
C LYS A 206 -10.59 2.61 0.25
N TYR A 207 -9.28 2.43 0.12
CA TYR A 207 -8.24 3.29 0.69
C TYR A 207 -7.45 4.05 -0.38
N PHE A 208 -8.06 4.25 -1.56
CA PHE A 208 -7.45 4.94 -2.70
C PHE A 208 -7.76 6.43 -2.70
N GLY A 209 -6.73 7.27 -2.84
CA GLY A 209 -6.87 8.73 -2.89
C GLY A 209 -7.43 9.32 -1.61
N LEU A 210 -8.02 10.52 -1.73
CA LEU A 210 -8.79 11.14 -0.65
C LEU A 210 -10.15 10.44 -0.55
N ALA A 211 -10.18 9.35 0.21
CA ALA A 211 -11.38 8.55 0.42
C ALA A 211 -12.31 9.19 1.46
N GLY A 212 -13.59 8.81 1.42
CA GLY A 212 -14.59 9.26 2.40
C GLY A 212 -14.30 8.78 3.82
N SER A 213 -15.02 9.33 4.81
CA SER A 213 -14.83 9.03 6.24
C SER A 213 -15.00 7.55 6.61
N GLY A 214 -15.71 6.75 5.80
CA GLY A 214 -15.82 5.29 5.98
C GLY A 214 -14.52 4.52 5.77
N SER A 215 -13.46 5.19 5.29
CA SER A 215 -12.12 4.65 5.08
C SER A 215 -11.10 5.16 6.11
N TYR A 216 -11.52 6.02 7.04
CA TYR A 216 -10.67 6.46 8.15
C TYR A 216 -10.17 5.24 8.96
N PRO A 217 -8.89 5.21 9.39
CA PRO A 217 -7.89 6.29 9.35
C PRO A 217 -6.99 6.32 8.10
N TYR A 218 -7.30 5.54 7.06
CA TYR A 218 -6.49 5.39 5.85
C TYR A 218 -7.17 6.04 4.64
N ASN A 219 -7.43 7.34 4.75
CA ASN A 219 -8.28 8.09 3.81
C ASN A 219 -7.63 9.37 3.26
N LEU A 220 -6.32 9.55 3.44
CA LEU A 220 -5.57 10.70 2.92
C LEU A 220 -4.59 10.30 1.80
N GLY A 221 -4.72 9.09 1.26
CA GLY A 221 -3.96 8.61 0.10
C GLY A 221 -2.53 8.16 0.42
N ARG A 222 -2.15 8.05 1.70
CA ARG A 222 -0.76 7.69 2.08
C ARG A 222 -0.44 6.21 1.89
N THR A 223 -1.45 5.36 1.79
CA THR A 223 -1.26 3.97 1.33
C THR A 223 -0.53 3.93 0.00
N ALA A 224 -0.94 4.72 -1.00
CA ALA A 224 -0.22 4.73 -2.28
C ALA A 224 1.16 5.37 -2.16
N THR A 225 1.34 6.42 -1.35
CA THR A 225 2.66 7.01 -1.10
C THR A 225 3.64 5.97 -0.55
N HIS A 226 3.20 5.16 0.42
CA HIS A 226 3.94 4.05 1.00
C HIS A 226 4.30 2.99 -0.05
N GLU A 227 3.32 2.46 -0.79
CA GLU A 227 3.56 1.42 -1.78
C GLU A 227 4.42 1.91 -2.95
N VAL A 228 4.27 3.17 -3.38
CA VAL A 228 5.15 3.76 -4.40
C VAL A 228 6.57 3.89 -3.87
N GLY A 229 6.77 4.14 -2.57
CA GLY A 229 8.07 4.04 -1.92
C GLY A 229 8.72 2.67 -2.11
N HIS A 230 7.99 1.58 -1.87
CA HIS A 230 8.47 0.22 -2.14
C HIS A 230 8.79 -0.03 -3.61
N TRP A 231 7.90 0.42 -4.52
CA TRP A 231 8.15 0.35 -5.95
C TRP A 231 9.44 1.10 -6.35
N MET A 232 9.80 2.16 -5.61
CA MET A 232 11.04 2.93 -5.73
C MET A 232 12.20 2.44 -4.83
N ASN A 233 12.20 1.18 -4.43
CA ASN A 233 13.30 0.52 -3.69
C ASN A 233 13.46 0.95 -2.21
N LEU A 234 12.43 1.54 -1.60
CA LEU A 234 12.41 1.76 -0.15
C LEU A 234 11.87 0.55 0.58
N ARG A 235 12.45 0.23 1.73
CA ARG A 235 11.98 -0.82 2.64
C ARG A 235 11.14 -0.19 3.73
N HIS A 236 10.40 -1.03 4.45
CA HIS A 236 9.83 -0.61 5.72
C HIS A 236 10.94 -0.08 6.65
N ILE A 237 10.65 0.98 7.40
CA ILE A 237 11.67 1.71 8.17
C ILE A 237 12.32 0.86 9.29
N TRP A 238 11.62 -0.16 9.79
CA TRP A 238 12.18 -1.14 10.75
C TRP A 238 12.96 -2.28 10.08
N GLY A 239 13.00 -2.32 8.75
CA GLY A 239 13.77 -3.31 7.98
C GLY A 239 13.22 -4.73 8.02
N ASP A 240 11.92 -4.92 8.30
CA ASP A 240 11.24 -6.22 8.34
C ASP A 240 11.85 -7.24 9.32
N ALA A 241 12.61 -6.74 10.31
CA ALA A 241 13.20 -7.53 11.38
C ALA A 241 13.34 -6.67 12.65
N THR A 242 13.40 -7.30 13.83
CA THR A 242 13.69 -6.55 15.07
C THR A 242 15.06 -5.88 14.98
N CYS A 243 15.08 -4.55 15.06
CA CYS A 243 16.30 -3.76 14.89
C CYS A 243 16.99 -4.01 13.53
N GLY A 244 16.18 -4.22 12.49
CA GLY A 244 16.65 -4.39 11.12
C GLY A 244 17.16 -3.08 10.51
N SER A 245 17.51 -3.16 9.22
CA SER A 245 17.94 -2.00 8.44
C SER A 245 17.09 -1.87 7.18
N ASP A 246 16.59 -0.67 6.94
CA ASP A 246 15.92 -0.27 5.71
C ASP A 246 16.90 0.16 4.59
N GLN A 247 18.22 0.04 4.85
CA GLN A 247 19.32 0.45 3.99
C GLN A 247 19.43 1.97 3.78
N VAL A 248 18.89 2.77 4.70
CA VAL A 248 18.98 4.22 4.74
C VAL A 248 19.65 4.66 6.04
N ALA A 249 20.65 5.54 5.96
CA ALA A 249 21.46 5.91 7.13
C ALA A 249 20.83 7.01 8.00
N ASP A 250 19.95 7.85 7.42
CA ASP A 250 19.30 8.97 8.11
C ASP A 250 17.90 8.65 8.65
N THR A 251 17.47 7.40 8.52
CA THR A 251 16.33 6.82 9.23
C THR A 251 16.86 6.12 10.50
N PRO A 252 16.42 6.54 11.69
CA PRO A 252 16.81 5.86 12.92
C PRO A 252 16.36 4.39 12.91
N THR A 253 17.08 3.52 13.61
CA THR A 253 16.68 2.11 13.74
C THR A 253 15.38 1.99 14.54
N HIS A 254 14.37 1.33 13.98
CA HIS A 254 13.14 0.98 14.69
C HIS A 254 13.19 -0.48 15.14
N ASN A 255 12.55 -0.81 16.27
CA ASN A 255 12.49 -2.20 16.73
C ASN A 255 11.34 -2.99 16.09
N THR A 256 10.34 -2.30 15.55
CA THR A 256 9.16 -2.86 14.89
C THR A 256 8.42 -1.75 14.14
N ALA A 257 7.41 -2.13 13.36
CA ALA A 257 6.42 -1.21 12.81
C ALA A 257 5.62 -0.50 13.93
N ASN A 258 5.28 0.77 13.70
CA ASN A 258 4.39 1.56 14.54
C ASN A 258 3.01 1.73 13.91
N TYR A 259 1.98 1.90 14.74
CA TYR A 259 0.59 2.02 14.28
C TYR A 259 -0.13 3.19 14.96
N GLY A 260 -1.24 3.64 14.38
CA GLY A 260 -1.96 4.80 14.89
C GLY A 260 -1.15 6.08 14.68
N VAL A 261 -1.18 6.97 15.66
CA VAL A 261 -0.34 8.19 15.70
C VAL A 261 0.42 8.18 17.03
N PRO A 262 1.60 7.52 17.12
CA PRO A 262 2.37 7.46 18.34
C PRO A 262 2.72 8.85 18.88
N ALA A 263 2.69 9.00 20.20
CA ALA A 263 3.13 10.25 20.83
C ALA A 263 4.64 10.47 20.61
N TYR A 264 5.01 11.69 20.23
CA TYR A 264 6.41 12.07 20.08
C TYR A 264 7.00 12.59 21.40
N PRO A 265 8.24 12.23 21.77
CA PRO A 265 9.11 11.25 21.10
C PRO A 265 8.70 9.81 21.41
N HIS A 266 8.75 8.95 20.39
CA HIS A 266 8.65 7.49 20.53
C HIS A 266 10.07 6.90 20.48
N TYR A 267 10.40 5.98 21.39
CA TYR A 267 11.76 5.46 21.53
C TYR A 267 11.82 3.99 21.14
N SER A 268 12.81 3.65 20.32
CA SER A 268 13.11 2.27 19.99
C SER A 268 13.73 1.53 21.16
N THR A 269 13.47 0.23 21.25
CA THR A 269 14.15 -0.68 22.19
C THR A 269 15.52 -1.16 21.69
N CYS A 270 15.92 -0.78 20.49
CA CYS A 270 17.23 -1.11 19.92
C CYS A 270 18.39 -0.40 20.65
N THR A 271 19.61 -0.89 20.43
CA THR A 271 20.83 -0.33 21.03
C THR A 271 20.94 1.18 20.76
N GLY A 272 21.19 1.95 21.81
CA GLY A 272 21.26 3.41 21.75
C GLY A 272 19.91 4.12 21.91
N THR A 273 18.80 3.37 22.00
CA THR A 273 17.44 3.88 22.25
C THR A 273 17.11 5.09 21.35
N PRO A 274 17.26 4.95 20.01
CA PRO A 274 17.00 6.06 19.10
C PRO A 274 15.54 6.53 19.18
N VAL A 275 15.32 7.81 18.96
CA VAL A 275 13.96 8.34 18.72
C VAL A 275 13.53 7.87 17.34
N GLU A 276 12.40 7.17 17.28
CA GLU A 276 11.84 6.64 16.05
C GLU A 276 11.20 7.74 15.19
N MET A 277 11.40 7.65 13.89
CA MET A 277 10.79 8.53 12.89
C MET A 277 9.42 8.00 12.49
N THR A 278 8.49 7.94 13.45
CA THR A 278 7.14 7.34 13.29
C THR A 278 6.28 8.02 12.22
N MET A 279 6.65 9.23 11.81
CA MET A 279 6.02 10.01 10.76
C MET A 279 6.56 9.77 9.35
N ASN A 280 7.50 8.83 9.21
CA ASN A 280 7.99 8.43 7.90
C ASN A 280 6.90 7.68 7.12
N TYR A 281 6.77 7.94 5.82
CA TYR A 281 5.81 7.22 4.98
C TYR A 281 6.05 5.72 4.91
N MET A 282 7.25 5.23 5.24
CA MET A 282 7.61 3.81 5.25
C MET A 282 7.39 3.11 6.60
N ASP A 283 6.74 3.78 7.56
CA ASP A 283 6.18 3.13 8.76
C ASP A 283 4.70 2.73 8.54
N TYR A 284 4.06 2.11 9.54
CA TYR A 284 2.67 1.63 9.48
C TYR A 284 1.64 2.51 10.19
N THR A 285 2.00 3.75 10.46
CA THR A 285 1.11 4.72 11.11
C THR A 285 -0.14 5.01 10.26
N ASP A 286 -1.14 5.64 10.91
CA ASP A 286 -2.32 6.17 10.22
C ASP A 286 -1.88 7.19 9.15
N ASP A 287 -2.70 7.43 8.13
CA ASP A 287 -2.35 8.38 7.06
C ASP A 287 -2.01 9.78 7.62
N ARG A 288 -2.75 10.23 8.65
CA ARG A 288 -2.51 11.51 9.33
C ARG A 288 -1.25 11.55 10.20
N GLY A 289 -0.65 10.38 10.45
CA GLY A 289 0.55 10.21 11.24
C GLY A 289 1.83 10.26 10.42
N MET A 290 1.75 10.18 9.07
CA MET A 290 2.89 10.11 8.17
C MET A 290 2.91 11.26 7.17
N TYR A 291 4.05 11.95 7.06
CA TYR A 291 4.14 13.20 6.31
C TYR A 291 5.56 13.55 5.86
N MET A 292 6.49 12.59 5.84
CA MET A 292 7.84 12.82 5.30
C MET A 292 8.53 11.58 4.73
N PHE A 293 9.38 11.83 3.73
CA PHE A 293 10.55 11.00 3.41
C PHE A 293 11.83 11.69 3.91
N SER A 294 12.90 10.91 4.08
CA SER A 294 14.25 11.42 4.39
C SER A 294 15.10 11.70 3.14
N ASN A 295 16.20 12.44 3.29
CA ASN A 295 17.15 12.73 2.22
C ASN A 295 17.87 11.45 1.74
N GLY A 296 18.12 10.49 2.65
CA GLY A 296 18.64 9.19 2.32
C GLY A 296 17.64 8.35 1.51
N GLN A 297 16.35 8.37 1.87
CA GLN A 297 15.29 7.74 1.08
C GLN A 297 15.19 8.37 -0.31
N LYS A 298 15.22 9.71 -0.42
CA LYS A 298 15.30 10.41 -1.71
C LYS A 298 16.45 9.89 -2.56
N SER A 299 17.65 9.82 -1.99
CA SER A 299 18.86 9.40 -2.71
C SER A 299 18.74 7.98 -3.24
N ARG A 300 18.14 7.06 -2.47
CA ARG A 300 17.86 5.68 -2.92
C ARG A 300 16.84 5.62 -4.05
N MET A 301 15.77 6.41 -3.96
CA MET A 301 14.76 6.47 -5.02
C MET A 301 15.36 7.03 -6.31
N GLU A 302 16.06 8.17 -6.26
CA GLU A 302 16.70 8.76 -7.45
C GLU A 302 17.71 7.81 -8.11
N ALA A 303 18.46 7.05 -7.30
CA ALA A 303 19.48 6.14 -7.77
C ALA A 303 18.97 5.09 -8.76
N ILE A 304 17.73 4.59 -8.63
CA ILE A 304 17.22 3.60 -9.58
C ILE A 304 16.76 4.21 -10.92
N PHE A 305 16.64 5.54 -11.03
CA PHE A 305 16.27 6.26 -12.25
C PHE A 305 17.48 6.80 -13.03
N VAL A 306 18.69 6.81 -12.46
CA VAL A 306 19.89 7.21 -13.21
C VAL A 306 20.20 6.20 -14.31
N ALA A 307 20.99 6.61 -15.32
CA ALA A 307 21.36 5.74 -16.43
C ALA A 307 21.96 4.39 -15.96
N GLY A 308 21.37 3.28 -16.43
CA GLY A 308 21.75 1.92 -16.02
C GLY A 308 21.03 1.40 -14.76
N GLY A 309 20.25 2.24 -14.09
CA GLY A 309 19.40 1.85 -12.96
C GLY A 309 18.17 1.04 -13.38
N ALA A 310 17.56 0.36 -12.42
CA ALA A 310 16.44 -0.56 -12.65
C ALA A 310 15.19 0.10 -13.26
N ARG A 311 15.05 1.42 -13.14
CA ARG A 311 13.93 2.22 -13.67
C ARG A 311 14.40 3.36 -14.57
N ALA A 312 15.61 3.28 -15.13
CA ALA A 312 16.19 4.33 -15.98
C ALA A 312 15.32 4.74 -17.18
N ALA A 313 14.45 3.85 -17.65
CA ALA A 313 13.56 4.11 -18.79
C ALA A 313 12.35 5.03 -18.48
N PHE A 314 12.09 5.35 -17.21
CA PHE A 314 11.04 6.29 -16.80
C PHE A 314 11.49 7.76 -16.87
N GLY A 315 12.80 8.02 -16.93
CA GLY A 315 13.39 9.36 -16.78
C GLY A 315 13.86 10.01 -18.09
N ILE A 316 13.11 9.85 -19.19
CA ILE A 316 13.37 10.50 -20.49
C ILE A 316 12.35 11.61 -20.72
#